data_AF-A0A7S2VLU1-F1
#
_entry.id   AF-A0A7S2VLU1-F1
#
_cell.length_a   1.000
_cell.length_b   1.000
_cell.length_c   1.000
_cell.angle_alpha   90.00
_cell.angle_beta   90.00
_cell.angle_gamma   90.00
#
_symmetry.space_group_name_H-M   'P 1'
#
loop_
_entity.id
_entity.type
_entity.pdbx_description
1 polymer ?
#
loop_
_entity_poly.entity_id
_entity_poly.type
_entity_poly.pdbx_seq_one_letter_code
_entity_poly.pdbx_strand_id
1 'polypeptide(L)'
;RAARCLALAALCAVPAGASDAPAAKTIDDMLDRILSGEFENNFHSGDLVKAARSDTDHVAGCILDKVVAIVAESGVSEYVNDLQVDLAACCTKGDQAECLADLGAAYEKLADVNAGVAAADGAAPEVAALLLRAAEKRVGIGRVRVQAAKYMGRCPGEPSKCTMEQLTGGARTEM
;
A
#
# COMPACT_ATOMS: atom_id res chain seq x y z
N ARG A 1 25.88 -56.16 -27.97
CA ARG A 1 24.80 -55.52 -27.19
C ARG A 1 25.35 -54.22 -26.62
N ALA A 2 25.06 -53.08 -27.25
CA ALA A 2 25.49 -51.77 -26.76
C ALA A 2 24.28 -50.83 -26.84
N ALA A 3 23.73 -50.48 -25.68
CA ALA A 3 22.62 -49.54 -25.57
C ALA A 3 23.20 -48.13 -25.44
N ARG A 4 22.88 -47.26 -26.39
CA ARG A 4 23.21 -45.83 -26.35
C ARG A 4 22.10 -45.12 -25.57
N CYS A 5 22.43 -44.59 -24.39
CA CYS A 5 21.60 -43.63 -23.67
C CYS A 5 21.74 -42.25 -24.32
N LEU A 6 20.68 -41.78 -24.97
CA LEU A 6 20.53 -40.37 -25.36
C LEU A 6 19.93 -39.62 -24.16
N ALA A 7 20.73 -38.79 -23.50
CA ALA A 7 20.25 -37.81 -22.53
C ALA A 7 19.83 -36.55 -23.29
N LEU A 8 18.52 -36.26 -23.33
CA LEU A 8 18.03 -34.94 -23.72
C LEU A 8 18.21 -34.00 -22.52
N ALA A 9 19.16 -33.07 -22.63
CA ALA A 9 19.22 -31.91 -21.76
C ALA A 9 18.19 -30.89 -22.25
N ALA A 10 17.04 -30.79 -21.56
CA ALA A 10 16.09 -29.71 -21.76
C ALA A 10 16.67 -28.43 -21.12
N LEU A 11 17.15 -27.51 -21.96
CA LEU A 11 17.48 -26.15 -21.55
C LEU A 11 16.19 -25.45 -21.13
N CYS A 12 15.93 -25.33 -19.82
CA CYS A 12 14.95 -24.39 -19.31
C CYS A 12 15.50 -22.97 -19.53
N ALA A 13 15.08 -22.33 -20.62
CA ALA A 13 15.27 -20.89 -20.79
C ALA A 13 14.46 -20.18 -19.71
N VAL A 14 15.14 -19.61 -18.71
CA VAL A 14 14.53 -18.68 -17.76
C VAL A 14 14.35 -17.36 -18.51
N PRO A 15 13.12 -16.87 -18.73
CA PRO A 15 12.93 -15.58 -19.37
C PRO A 15 13.54 -14.48 -18.49
N ALA A 16 14.32 -13.63 -19.14
CA ALA A 16 14.96 -12.47 -18.52
C ALA A 16 13.88 -11.45 -18.09
N GLY A 17 13.92 -11.07 -16.81
CA GLY A 17 13.36 -9.84 -16.23
C GLY A 17 12.02 -9.37 -16.81
N ALA A 18 10.93 -10.02 -16.42
CA ALA A 18 9.62 -9.39 -16.56
C ALA A 18 9.56 -8.23 -15.55
N SER A 19 9.42 -7.00 -16.04
CA SER A 19 8.91 -5.90 -15.23
C SER A 19 7.61 -6.34 -14.56
N ASP A 20 7.39 -5.92 -13.32
CA ASP A 20 6.16 -6.25 -12.60
C ASP A 20 4.93 -5.86 -13.42
N ALA A 21 3.90 -6.70 -13.34
CA ALA A 21 2.67 -6.46 -14.08
C ALA A 21 2.02 -5.14 -13.60
N PRO A 22 1.42 -4.36 -14.51
CA PRO A 22 0.89 -3.06 -14.16
C PRO A 22 -0.34 -3.18 -13.25
N ALA A 23 -0.38 -2.38 -12.20
CA ALA A 23 -1.53 -2.24 -11.33
C ALA A 23 -2.79 -1.86 -12.13
N ALA A 24 -3.96 -2.31 -11.67
CA ALA A 24 -5.22 -1.93 -12.30
C ALA A 24 -5.54 -0.45 -12.03
N LYS A 25 -6.42 0.13 -12.86
CA LYS A 25 -6.76 1.57 -12.75
C LYS A 25 -7.62 1.88 -11.54
N THR A 26 -8.40 0.92 -11.06
CA THR A 26 -9.28 1.06 -9.90
C THR A 26 -8.87 0.08 -8.80
N ILE A 27 -9.17 0.43 -7.56
CA ILE A 27 -8.89 -0.45 -6.42
C ILE A 27 -9.74 -1.73 -6.48
N ASP A 28 -10.99 -1.64 -6.97
CA ASP A 28 -11.88 -2.79 -7.14
C ASP A 28 -11.29 -3.79 -8.14
N ASP A 29 -10.88 -3.33 -9.33
CA ASP A 29 -10.27 -4.21 -10.35
C ASP A 29 -8.98 -4.83 -9.83
N MET A 30 -8.20 -4.08 -9.05
CA MET A 30 -6.95 -4.57 -8.48
C MET A 30 -7.19 -5.62 -7.41
N LEU A 31 -8.17 -5.39 -6.53
CA LEU A 31 -8.58 -6.36 -5.52
C LEU A 31 -9.13 -7.63 -6.18
N ASP A 32 -9.97 -7.52 -7.20
CA ASP A 32 -10.52 -8.66 -7.94
C ASP A 32 -9.41 -9.51 -8.57
N ARG A 33 -8.37 -8.88 -9.12
CA ARG A 33 -7.18 -9.58 -9.64
C ARG A 33 -6.40 -10.30 -8.56
N ILE A 34 -6.25 -9.70 -7.38
CA ILE A 34 -5.58 -10.36 -6.24
C ILE A 34 -6.42 -11.55 -5.76
N LEU A 35 -7.73 -11.39 -5.61
CA LEU A 35 -8.63 -12.43 -5.11
C LEU A 35 -8.79 -13.60 -6.09
N SER A 36 -8.73 -13.34 -7.40
CA SER A 36 -8.76 -14.36 -8.44
C SER A 36 -7.41 -15.08 -8.65
N GLY A 37 -6.33 -14.56 -8.04
CA GLY A 37 -4.97 -15.10 -8.19
C GLY A 37 -4.27 -14.68 -9.48
N GLU A 38 -4.82 -13.70 -10.22
CA GLU A 38 -4.15 -13.07 -11.36
C GLU A 38 -2.98 -12.17 -10.94
N PHE A 39 -3.00 -11.68 -9.69
CA PHE A 39 -1.91 -10.93 -9.06
C PHE A 39 -1.55 -11.51 -7.71
N GLU A 40 -0.28 -11.38 -7.31
CA GLU A 40 0.18 -11.78 -5.99
C GLU A 40 -0.45 -10.90 -4.90
N ASN A 41 -0.80 -11.52 -3.77
CA ASN A 41 -1.32 -10.81 -2.62
C ASN A 41 -0.17 -10.26 -1.77
N ASN A 42 0.19 -8.99 -2.01
CA ASN A 42 1.25 -8.29 -1.30
C ASN A 42 0.81 -7.73 0.07
N PHE A 43 -0.06 -8.42 0.78
CA PHE A 43 -0.50 -8.00 2.11
C PHE A 43 0.68 -7.97 3.09
N HIS A 44 1.05 -6.77 3.55
CA HIS A 44 2.08 -6.58 4.57
C HIS A 44 1.59 -5.66 5.67
N SER A 45 1.53 -6.14 6.92
CA SER A 45 1.07 -5.35 8.07
C SER A 45 2.18 -4.71 8.90
N GLY A 46 3.45 -4.92 8.53
CA GLY A 46 4.64 -4.35 9.19
C GLY A 46 4.80 -4.65 10.69
N ASP A 47 4.02 -5.58 11.25
CA ASP A 47 3.83 -5.76 12.71
C ASP A 47 3.57 -4.43 13.44
N LEU A 48 2.84 -3.49 12.81
CA LEU A 48 2.69 -2.12 13.34
C LEU A 48 1.60 -1.98 14.41
N VAL A 49 0.73 -2.98 14.55
CA VAL A 49 -0.33 -3.03 15.57
C VAL A 49 0.06 -4.04 16.66
N LYS A 50 0.14 -3.57 17.91
CA LYS A 50 0.48 -4.38 19.08
C LYS A 50 -0.56 -5.47 19.30
N ALA A 51 -0.09 -6.71 19.34
CA ALA A 51 -0.93 -7.88 19.56
C ALA A 51 -2.17 -7.88 18.65
N ALA A 52 -1.98 -7.65 17.35
CA ALA A 52 -3.03 -7.75 16.34
C ALA A 52 -3.69 -9.14 16.39
N ARG A 53 -5.01 -9.18 16.46
CA ARG A 53 -5.78 -10.44 16.60
C ARG A 53 -6.97 -10.55 15.65
N SER A 54 -7.51 -9.43 15.18
CA SER A 54 -8.63 -9.40 14.25
C SER A 54 -8.17 -9.02 12.85
N ASP A 55 -8.99 -9.33 11.84
CA ASP A 55 -8.76 -8.82 10.50
C ASP A 55 -8.73 -7.28 10.47
N THR A 56 -9.59 -6.61 11.25
CA THR A 56 -9.54 -5.16 11.42
C THR A 56 -8.17 -4.67 11.90
N ASP A 57 -7.55 -5.36 12.86
CA ASP A 57 -6.20 -5.02 13.33
C ASP A 57 -5.15 -5.22 12.23
N HIS A 58 -5.27 -6.31 11.47
CA HIS A 58 -4.34 -6.61 10.38
C HIS A 58 -4.47 -5.59 9.24
N VAL A 59 -5.69 -5.24 8.84
CA VAL A 59 -5.97 -4.20 7.84
C VAL A 59 -5.43 -2.85 8.32
N ALA A 60 -5.63 -2.49 9.59
CA ALA A 60 -5.05 -1.27 10.16
C ALA A 60 -3.52 -1.28 10.09
N GLY A 61 -2.88 -2.41 10.42
CA GLY A 61 -1.43 -2.57 10.28
C GLY A 61 -0.97 -2.43 8.83
N CYS A 62 -1.71 -3.00 7.87
CA CYS A 62 -1.40 -2.89 6.44
C CYS A 62 -1.48 -1.45 5.95
N ILE A 63 -2.52 -0.71 6.31
CA ILE A 63 -2.66 0.69 5.92
C ILE A 63 -1.54 1.54 6.56
N LEU A 64 -1.21 1.31 7.84
CA LEU A 64 -0.11 2.02 8.50
C LEU A 64 1.24 1.70 7.87
N ASP A 65 1.44 0.49 7.38
CA ASP A 65 2.64 0.09 6.65
C ASP A 65 2.80 0.94 5.39
N LYS A 66 1.71 1.12 4.63
CA LYS A 66 1.73 1.99 3.43
C LYS A 66 1.90 3.47 3.76
N VAL A 67 1.40 3.95 4.90
CA VAL A 67 1.73 5.30 5.40
C VAL A 67 3.23 5.43 5.65
N VAL A 68 3.87 4.44 6.29
CA VAL A 68 5.32 4.44 6.54
C VAL A 68 6.08 4.43 5.22
N ALA A 69 5.72 3.57 4.28
CA ALA A 69 6.31 3.47 2.95
C ALA A 69 6.24 4.81 2.19
N ILE A 70 5.07 5.47 2.19
CA ILE A 70 4.92 6.78 1.54
C ILE A 70 5.80 7.84 2.21
N VAL A 71 5.75 7.93 3.54
CA VAL A 71 6.34 9.08 4.26
C VAL A 71 7.84 8.92 4.52
N ALA A 72 8.31 7.70 4.79
CA ALA A 72 9.69 7.42 5.15
C ALA A 72 10.53 6.90 3.98
N GLU A 73 9.90 6.34 2.95
CA GLU A 73 10.59 5.64 1.85
C GLU A 73 10.23 6.21 0.47
N SER A 74 9.48 7.32 0.42
CA SER A 74 9.07 7.98 -0.81
C SER A 74 8.32 7.06 -1.79
N GLY A 75 7.51 6.13 -1.27
CA GLY A 75 6.91 5.08 -2.11
C GLY A 75 6.08 5.55 -3.31
N VAL A 76 5.52 6.77 -3.25
CA VAL A 76 4.79 7.37 -4.38
C VAL A 76 5.73 7.75 -5.54
N SER A 77 6.98 8.14 -5.30
CA SER A 77 7.94 8.44 -6.38
C SER A 77 8.72 7.22 -6.82
N GLU A 78 9.04 6.31 -5.90
CA GLU A 78 9.96 5.21 -6.15
C GLU A 78 9.29 3.95 -6.70
N TYR A 79 8.07 3.63 -6.26
CA TYR A 79 7.42 2.34 -6.54
C TYR A 79 5.89 2.43 -6.58
N VAL A 80 5.35 3.47 -7.23
CA VAL A 80 3.90 3.75 -7.27
C VAL A 80 3.05 2.60 -7.83
N ASN A 81 3.59 1.79 -8.74
CA ASN A 81 2.91 0.60 -9.26
C ASN A 81 2.66 -0.41 -8.14
N ASP A 82 3.72 -0.76 -7.41
CA ASP A 82 3.67 -1.77 -6.34
C ASP A 82 2.85 -1.24 -5.16
N LEU A 83 2.98 0.05 -4.86
CA LEU A 83 2.20 0.70 -3.80
C LEU A 83 0.68 0.61 -4.06
N GLN A 84 0.22 0.63 -5.32
CA GLN A 84 -1.19 0.39 -5.65
C GLN A 84 -1.60 -1.06 -5.37
N VAL A 85 -0.81 -2.03 -5.83
CA VAL A 85 -1.08 -3.47 -5.57
C VAL A 85 -1.14 -3.73 -4.07
N ASP A 86 -0.16 -3.22 -3.33
CA ASP A 86 -0.06 -3.28 -1.88
C ASP A 86 -1.26 -2.66 -1.16
N LEU A 87 -1.73 -1.50 -1.65
CA LEU A 87 -2.89 -0.82 -1.06
C LEU A 87 -4.18 -1.61 -1.29
N ALA A 88 -4.38 -2.16 -2.49
CA ALA A 88 -5.50 -3.05 -2.77
C ALA A 88 -5.41 -4.34 -1.94
N ALA A 89 -4.21 -4.89 -1.76
CA ALA A 89 -3.97 -6.08 -0.93
C ALA A 89 -4.45 -5.86 0.51
N CYS A 90 -4.34 -4.65 1.07
CA CYS A 90 -4.90 -4.33 2.38
C CYS A 90 -6.41 -4.60 2.52
N CYS A 91 -7.17 -4.63 1.42
CA CYS A 91 -8.60 -4.95 1.40
C CYS A 91 -8.92 -6.44 1.14
N THR A 92 -7.93 -7.33 1.18
CA THR A 92 -8.15 -8.79 1.05
C THR A 92 -8.68 -9.44 2.34
N LYS A 93 -8.83 -8.70 3.42
CA LYS A 93 -9.29 -9.17 4.74
C LYS A 93 -10.37 -8.25 5.32
N GLY A 94 -11.15 -8.77 6.27
CA GLY A 94 -12.14 -7.99 7.01
C GLY A 94 -13.31 -7.53 6.15
N ASP A 95 -13.87 -6.36 6.47
CA ASP A 95 -14.94 -5.74 5.67
C ASP A 95 -14.34 -5.06 4.43
N GLN A 96 -14.46 -5.75 3.30
CA GLN A 96 -13.90 -5.29 2.03
C GLN A 96 -14.61 -4.04 1.51
N ALA A 97 -15.92 -3.94 1.67
CA ALA A 97 -16.69 -2.80 1.18
C ALA A 97 -16.33 -1.52 1.93
N GLU A 98 -16.20 -1.60 3.26
CA GLU A 98 -15.70 -0.48 4.06
C GLU A 98 -14.25 -0.13 3.71
N CYS A 99 -13.39 -1.13 3.49
CA CYS A 99 -12.00 -0.92 3.10
C CYS A 99 -11.89 -0.18 1.76
N LEU A 100 -12.60 -0.64 0.73
CA LEU A 100 -12.62 -0.01 -0.60
C LEU A 100 -13.14 1.42 -0.53
N ALA A 101 -14.21 1.66 0.24
CA ALA A 101 -14.76 3.01 0.44
C ALA A 101 -13.75 3.96 1.11
N ASP A 102 -12.95 3.46 2.06
CA ASP A 102 -11.95 4.25 2.76
C ASP A 102 -10.67 4.50 1.93
N LEU A 103 -10.26 3.54 1.11
CA LEU A 103 -8.98 3.57 0.40
C LEU A 103 -9.08 4.02 -1.07
N GLY A 104 -10.28 4.02 -1.65
CA GLY A 104 -10.51 4.33 -3.07
C GLY A 104 -9.93 5.67 -3.51
N ALA A 105 -10.20 6.76 -2.77
CA ALA A 105 -9.68 8.08 -3.11
C ALA A 105 -8.14 8.18 -3.05
N ALA A 106 -7.51 7.41 -2.16
CA ALA A 106 -6.06 7.35 -2.08
C ALA A 106 -5.49 6.56 -3.27
N TYR A 107 -6.13 5.44 -3.62
CA TYR A 107 -5.75 4.62 -4.76
C TYR A 107 -5.89 5.39 -6.08
N GLU A 108 -6.98 6.13 -6.31
CA GLU A 108 -7.18 6.94 -7.51
C GLU A 108 -6.03 7.94 -7.73
N LYS A 109 -5.55 8.58 -6.66
CA LYS A 109 -4.40 9.49 -6.72
C LYS A 109 -3.11 8.77 -7.08
N LEU A 110 -2.89 7.56 -6.55
CA LEU A 110 -1.76 6.74 -6.94
C LEU A 110 -1.85 6.32 -8.41
N ALA A 111 -3.05 6.00 -8.89
CA ALA A 111 -3.29 5.68 -10.29
C ALA A 111 -3.01 6.88 -11.22
N ASP A 112 -3.40 8.09 -10.82
CA ASP A 112 -3.06 9.33 -11.55
C ASP A 112 -1.55 9.57 -11.61
N VAL A 113 -0.83 9.34 -10.52
CA VAL A 113 0.65 9.42 -10.51
C VAL A 113 1.26 8.36 -11.42
N ASN A 114 0.80 7.11 -11.32
CA ASN A 114 1.28 5.99 -12.14
C ASN A 114 1.03 6.21 -13.64
N ALA A 115 -0.08 6.88 -13.98
CA ALA A 115 -0.42 7.27 -15.35
C ALA A 115 0.32 8.53 -15.83
N GLY A 116 1.11 9.19 -14.98
CA GLY A 116 1.81 10.44 -15.29
C GLY A 116 0.89 11.66 -15.38
N VAL A 117 -0.33 11.57 -14.86
CA VAL A 117 -1.30 12.68 -14.81
C VAL A 117 -1.00 13.63 -13.65
N ALA A 118 -0.52 13.09 -12.52
CA ALA A 118 -0.15 13.85 -11.34
C ALA A 118 1.33 13.65 -10.97
N ALA A 119 1.93 14.65 -10.33
CA ALA A 119 3.30 14.54 -9.80
C ALA A 119 3.30 13.84 -8.43
N ALA A 120 4.25 12.92 -8.22
CA ALA A 120 4.38 12.16 -6.98
C ALA A 120 4.46 13.07 -5.73
N ASP A 121 5.33 14.09 -5.76
CA ASP A 121 5.54 15.02 -4.65
C ASP A 121 4.27 15.78 -4.25
N GLY A 122 3.40 16.07 -5.23
CA GLY A 122 2.12 16.74 -5.00
C GLY A 122 1.05 15.82 -4.41
N ALA A 123 1.06 14.55 -4.80
CA ALA A 123 0.05 13.57 -4.38
C ALA A 123 0.38 12.90 -3.03
N ALA A 124 1.67 12.65 -2.75
CA ALA A 124 2.12 11.88 -1.60
C ALA A 124 1.53 12.31 -0.23
N PRO A 125 1.52 13.60 0.15
CA PRO A 125 1.01 13.98 1.46
C PRO A 125 -0.50 13.77 1.58
N GLU A 126 -1.26 14.01 0.52
CA GLU A 126 -2.70 13.77 0.51
C GLU A 126 -3.03 12.28 0.59
N VAL A 127 -2.32 11.44 -0.18
CA VAL A 127 -2.47 9.98 -0.12
C VAL A 127 -2.18 9.50 1.31
N ALA A 128 -1.04 9.88 1.89
CA ALA A 128 -0.69 9.49 3.26
C ALA A 128 -1.74 9.95 4.29
N ALA A 129 -2.31 11.15 4.14
CA ALA A 129 -3.36 11.64 5.03
C ALA A 129 -4.67 10.86 4.92
N LEU A 130 -5.07 10.48 3.70
CA LEU A 130 -6.24 9.63 3.46
C LEU A 130 -6.05 8.25 4.11
N LEU A 131 -4.89 7.63 3.89
CA LEU A 131 -4.54 6.33 4.48
C LEU A 131 -4.49 6.40 6.01
N LEU A 132 -3.88 7.45 6.56
CA LEU A 132 -3.78 7.63 8.01
C LEU A 132 -5.18 7.69 8.64
N ARG A 133 -6.10 8.47 8.08
CA ARG A 133 -7.49 8.53 8.55
C ARG A 133 -8.18 7.18 8.50
N ALA A 134 -7.96 6.40 7.43
CA ALA A 134 -8.50 5.05 7.33
C ALA A 134 -7.93 4.12 8.43
N ALA A 135 -6.63 4.20 8.71
CA ALA A 135 -6.03 3.44 9.81
C ALA A 135 -6.59 3.87 11.18
N GLU A 136 -6.77 5.17 11.41
CA GLU A 136 -7.27 5.73 12.67
C GLU A 136 -8.70 5.30 13.01
N LYS A 137 -9.54 5.05 12.00
CA LYS A 137 -10.88 4.45 12.20
C LYS A 137 -10.80 3.04 12.77
N ARG A 138 -9.72 2.30 12.49
CA ARG A 138 -9.57 0.88 12.80
C ARG A 138 -8.74 0.63 14.06
N VAL A 139 -7.79 1.50 14.37
CA VAL A 139 -6.89 1.33 15.51
C VAL A 139 -6.54 2.66 16.20
N GLY A 140 -6.61 2.67 17.52
CA GLY A 140 -6.16 3.80 18.33
C GLY A 140 -4.65 3.82 18.56
N ILE A 141 -4.05 5.01 18.67
CA ILE A 141 -2.60 5.24 18.81
C ILE A 141 -1.94 4.39 19.92
N GLY A 142 -2.62 4.16 21.05
CA GLY A 142 -2.09 3.34 22.15
C GLY A 142 -1.77 1.89 21.76
N ARG A 143 -2.45 1.38 20.72
CA ARG A 143 -2.24 0.04 20.17
C ARG A 143 -1.23 0.01 19.02
N VAL A 144 -0.74 1.15 18.55
CA VAL A 144 0.23 1.23 17.44
C VAL A 144 1.66 1.24 17.98
N ARG A 145 2.59 0.57 17.29
CA ARG A 145 4.02 0.60 17.62
C ARG A 145 4.66 1.93 17.24
N VAL A 146 5.77 2.29 17.87
CA VAL A 146 6.41 3.61 17.77
C VAL A 146 6.71 4.03 16.33
N GLN A 147 7.06 3.07 15.48
CA GLN A 147 7.38 3.26 14.07
C GLN A 147 6.25 3.98 13.32
N ALA A 148 5.00 3.58 13.55
CA ALA A 148 3.81 4.17 12.93
C ALA A 148 3.11 5.20 13.84
N ALA A 149 3.19 5.04 15.16
CA ALA A 149 2.49 5.90 16.12
C ALA A 149 2.88 7.38 16.03
N LYS A 150 4.08 7.70 15.52
CA LYS A 150 4.53 9.10 15.32
C LYS A 150 3.74 9.85 14.22
N TYR A 151 3.07 9.11 13.33
CA TYR A 151 2.22 9.67 12.27
C TYR A 151 0.76 9.80 12.69
N MET A 152 0.29 9.01 13.67
CA MET A 152 -1.07 9.09 14.20
C MET A 152 -1.40 10.51 14.70
N GLY A 153 -2.56 11.02 14.30
CA GLY A 153 -3.07 12.35 14.60
C GLY A 153 -2.49 13.47 13.73
N ARG A 154 -1.64 13.16 12.74
CA ARG A 154 -1.14 14.16 11.79
C ARG A 154 -2.19 14.47 10.73
N CYS A 155 -2.09 15.66 10.14
CA CYS A 155 -3.04 16.17 9.14
C CYS A 155 -4.52 16.11 9.59
N PRO A 156 -4.88 16.81 10.70
CA PRO A 156 -6.24 16.80 11.25
C PRO A 156 -7.27 17.50 10.34
N GLY A 157 -6.80 18.44 9.50
CA GLY A 157 -7.61 19.14 8.51
C GLY A 157 -7.85 18.32 7.24
N GLU A 158 -8.41 18.95 6.22
CA GLU A 158 -8.68 18.34 4.91
C GLU A 158 -7.44 17.63 4.32
N PRO A 159 -7.54 16.36 3.84
CA PRO A 159 -6.38 15.61 3.35
C PRO A 159 -5.64 16.31 2.20
N SER A 160 -6.39 16.97 1.31
CA SER A 160 -5.87 17.75 0.19
C SER A 160 -4.99 18.94 0.60
N LYS A 161 -5.06 19.36 1.87
CA LYS A 161 -4.26 20.44 2.45
C LYS A 161 -3.12 19.92 3.31
N CYS A 162 -2.99 18.61 3.46
CA CYS A 162 -1.90 18.01 4.20
C CYS A 162 -0.58 18.28 3.48
N THR A 163 0.48 18.54 4.25
CA THR A 163 1.84 18.68 3.73
C THR A 163 2.74 17.59 4.29
N MET A 164 3.82 17.28 3.57
CA MET A 164 4.85 16.35 4.07
C MET A 164 5.49 16.85 5.37
N GLU A 165 5.57 18.17 5.55
CA GLU A 165 6.02 18.77 6.80
C GLU A 165 5.08 18.41 7.98
N GLN A 166 3.76 18.51 7.78
CA GLN A 166 2.80 18.13 8.82
C GLN A 166 2.89 16.64 9.17
N LEU A 167 3.11 15.76 8.19
CA LEU A 167 3.27 14.31 8.40
C LEU A 167 4.58 13.96 9.13
N THR A 168 5.69 14.62 8.79
CA THR A 168 7.01 14.32 9.35
C THR A 168 7.29 15.04 10.67
N GLY A 169 6.44 16.00 11.05
CA GLY A 169 6.50 16.65 12.34
C GLY A 169 7.17 18.01 12.38
N GLY A 170 7.16 18.73 11.25
CA GLY A 170 7.36 20.18 11.28
C GLY A 170 6.30 20.87 12.14
N ALA A 171 6.61 22.10 12.54
CA ALA A 171 5.95 22.80 13.64
C ALA A 171 4.42 22.72 13.52
N ARG A 172 3.75 22.31 14.60
CA ARG A 172 2.29 22.41 14.70
C ARG A 172 1.94 23.89 14.55
N THR A 173 1.40 24.30 13.41
CA THR A 173 0.69 25.57 13.34
C THR A 173 -0.59 25.35 14.12
N GLU A 174 -0.61 25.81 15.36
CA GLU A 174 -1.78 25.82 16.22
C GLU A 174 -2.92 26.52 15.47
N MET A 175 -4.09 25.88 15.47
CA MET A 175 -5.33 26.44 14.94
C MET A 175 -6.20 26.89 16.12
#